data_AF-A0A1F3A6C5-F1
#
_entry.id   AF-A0A1F3A6C5-F1
#
_cell.length_a   1.000
_cell.length_b   1.000
_cell.length_c   1.000
_cell.angle_alpha   90.00
_cell.angle_beta   90.00
_cell.angle_gamma   90.00
#
_symmetry.space_group_name_H-M   'P 1'
#
loop_
_entity.id
_entity.type
_entity.pdbx_description
1 polymer ?
#
loop_
_entity_poly.entity_id
_entity_poly.type
_entity_poly.pdbx_seq_one_letter_code
_entity_poly.pdbx_strand_id
1 'polypeptide(L)' 'MKKTEYDRGFDDGLRWAITWLHKRALEMNDIHAKNILNTAGFHLGVEGGEAHAGNVNPEDR' A
#
# COMPACT_ATOMS: atom_id res chain seq x y z
N MET A 1 4.67 -0.87 -22.80
CA MET A 1 3.49 -1.70 -23.16
C MET A 1 2.25 -1.04 -22.60
N LYS A 2 1.13 -1.01 -23.36
CA LYS A 2 -0.16 -0.51 -22.88
C LYS A 2 -0.74 -1.57 -21.93
N LYS A 3 -0.96 -1.23 -20.65
CA LYS A 3 -1.64 -2.15 -19.70
C LYS A 3 -3.02 -2.49 -20.22
N THR A 4 -3.31 -3.77 -20.33
CA THR A 4 -4.61 -4.29 -20.71
C THR A 4 -5.64 -4.05 -19.59
N GLU A 5 -6.93 -4.13 -19.89
CA GLU A 5 -7.97 -4.06 -18.84
C GLU A 5 -7.83 -5.20 -17.82
N TYR A 6 -7.34 -6.36 -18.26
CA TYR A 6 -7.00 -7.47 -17.38
C TYR A 6 -5.89 -7.10 -16.39
N ASP A 7 -4.82 -6.46 -16.86
CA ASP A 7 -3.72 -6.01 -15.99
C ASP A 7 -4.20 -5.00 -14.94
N ARG A 8 -5.14 -4.11 -15.31
CA ARG A 8 -5.73 -3.15 -14.36
C ARG A 8 -6.58 -3.83 -13.30
N GLY A 9 -7.46 -4.76 -13.70
CA GLY A 9 -8.29 -5.50 -12.76
C GLY A 9 -7.47 -6.37 -11.81
N PHE A 10 -6.36 -6.92 -12.31
CA PHE A 10 -5.40 -7.66 -11.49
C PHE A 10 -4.70 -6.76 -10.46
N ASP A 11 -4.20 -5.60 -10.89
CA ASP A 11 -3.59 -4.61 -9.98
C ASP A 11 -4.60 -4.14 -8.92
N ASP A 12 -5.81 -3.77 -9.32
CA ASP A 12 -6.85 -3.30 -8.38
C ASP A 12 -7.22 -4.36 -7.35
N GLY A 13 -7.32 -5.64 -7.77
CA GLY A 13 -7.52 -6.77 -6.87
C GLY A 13 -6.38 -6.94 -5.86
N LEU A 14 -5.12 -6.80 -6.32
CA LEU A 14 -3.96 -6.83 -5.43
C LEU A 14 -3.96 -5.67 -4.44
N ARG A 15 -4.31 -4.45 -4.89
CA ARG A 15 -4.39 -3.28 -4.01
C ARG A 15 -5.42 -3.48 -2.91
N TRP A 16 -6.59 -4.00 -3.27
CA TRP A 16 -7.66 -4.29 -2.32
C TRP A 16 -7.24 -5.36 -1.30
N ALA A 17 -6.63 -6.46 -1.76
CA ALA A 17 -6.16 -7.54 -0.90
C ALA A 17 -5.12 -7.06 0.12
N ILE A 18 -4.15 -6.26 -0.31
CA ILE A 18 -3.10 -5.69 0.56
C ILE A 18 -3.70 -4.75 1.58
N THR A 19 -4.63 -3.88 1.16
CA THR A 19 -5.33 -2.96 2.06
C THR A 19 -6.10 -3.71 3.13
N TRP A 20 -6.82 -4.78 2.76
CA TRP A 20 -7.56 -5.62 3.70
C TRP A 20 -6.63 -6.33 4.69
N LEU A 21 -5.52 -6.91 4.20
CA LEU A 21 -4.53 -7.57 5.03
C LEU A 21 -3.86 -6.60 6.02
N HIS A 22 -3.56 -5.37 5.61
CA HIS A 22 -3.03 -4.33 6.48
C HIS A 22 -3.96 -4.02 7.65
N LYS A 23 -5.25 -3.83 7.34
CA LYS A 23 -6.28 -3.63 8.37
C LYS A 23 -6.35 -4.82 9.31
N ARG A 24 -6.24 -6.04 8.80
CA ARG A 24 -6.29 -7.25 9.63
C ARG A 24 -5.05 -7.38 10.53
N ALA A 25 -3.86 -7.07 10.02
CA ALA A 25 -2.63 -7.06 10.80
C ALA A 25 -2.65 -6.01 11.92
N LEU A 26 -3.24 -4.83 11.64
CA LEU A 26 -3.54 -3.79 12.64
C LEU A 26 -4.46 -4.31 13.75
N GLU A 27 -5.59 -4.93 13.40
CA GLU A 27 -6.53 -5.51 14.37
C GLU A 27 -5.90 -6.59 15.25
N MET A 28 -4.97 -7.37 14.70
CA MET A 28 -4.26 -8.45 15.40
C MET A 28 -3.04 -7.96 16.20
N ASN A 29 -2.67 -6.68 16.06
CA ASN A 29 -1.44 -6.10 16.60
C ASN A 29 -0.17 -6.89 16.25
N ASP A 30 -0.13 -7.50 15.05
CA ASP A 30 0.99 -8.31 14.59
C ASP A 30 1.99 -7.44 13.81
N ILE A 31 3.11 -7.12 14.47
CA ILE A 31 4.17 -6.27 13.92
C ILE A 31 4.88 -6.95 12.74
N HIS A 32 5.02 -8.27 12.75
CA HIS A 32 5.68 -9.00 11.67
C HIS A 32 4.81 -9.00 10.41
N ALA A 33 3.50 -9.23 10.56
CA ALA A 33 2.55 -9.16 9.46
C ALA A 33 2.51 -7.76 8.83
N LYS A 34 2.49 -6.70 9.65
CA LYS A 34 2.57 -5.31 9.17
C LYS A 34 3.80 -5.05 8.29
N ASN A 35 4.99 -5.49 8.72
CA ASN A 35 6.23 -5.24 8.00
C ASN A 35 6.28 -5.94 6.63
N ILE A 36 5.77 -7.18 6.55
CA ILE A 36 5.66 -7.92 5.29
C ILE A 36 4.71 -7.20 4.34
N LEU A 37 3.55 -6.76 4.85
CA LEU A 37 2.52 -6.11 4.04
C LEU A 37 2.93 -4.70 3.60
N ASN A 38 3.71 -3.97 4.40
CA ASN A 38 4.29 -2.68 4.01
C ASN A 38 5.23 -2.85 2.81
N THR A 39 6.07 -3.89 2.85
CA THR A 39 6.97 -4.22 1.74
C THR A 39 6.19 -4.58 0.47
N ALA A 40 5.15 -5.41 0.59
CA ALA A 40 4.27 -5.74 -0.53
C ALA A 40 3.53 -4.52 -1.10
N GLY A 41 3.03 -3.64 -0.22
CA GLY A 41 2.35 -2.40 -0.61
C GLY A 41 3.25 -1.43 -1.36
N PHE A 42 4.50 -1.24 -0.89
CA PHE A 42 5.50 -0.41 -1.54
C PHE A 42 5.75 -0.82 -3.01
N HIS A 43 5.94 -2.13 -3.26
CA HIS A 43 6.17 -2.64 -4.62
C HIS A 43 4.96 -2.50 -5.55
N LEU A 44 3.76 -2.33 -5.00
CA LEU A 44 2.51 -2.21 -5.75
C LEU A 44 1.97 -0.77 -5.81
N GLY A 45 2.72 0.20 -5.26
CA GLY A 45 2.29 1.59 -5.16
C GLY A 45 0.99 1.75 -4.36
N VAL A 46 0.78 0.86 -3.39
CA VAL A 46 -0.29 0.97 -2.39
C VAL A 46 0.35 1.66 -1.20
N GLU A 47 0.08 2.95 -1.05
CA GLU A 47 0.51 3.69 0.13
C GLU A 47 -0.16 3.03 1.34
N GLY A 48 0.64 2.33 2.14
CA GLY A 48 0.23 1.90 3.48
C GLY A 48 -0.22 3.16 4.23
N GLY A 49 -1.44 3.14 4.76
CA GLY A 49 -2.14 4.30 5.31
C GLY A 49 -1.52 4.96 6.55
N GLU A 50 -0.19 4.91 6.72
CA GLU A 50 0.54 5.55 7.83
C GLU A 50 1.75 6.41 7.38
N ALA A 51 1.90 6.79 6.09
CA ALA A 51 3.03 7.66 5.70
C ALA A 51 2.70 8.68 4.59
N HIS A 52 1.88 9.69 4.92
CA HIS A 52 2.02 11.02 4.31
C HIS A 52 1.65 12.13 5.30
N ALA A 53 2.21 12.07 6.51
CA ALA A 53 2.47 13.27 7.29
C ALA A 53 3.83 13.81 6.87
N GLY A 54 3.84 14.77 5.94
CA GLY A 54 4.96 15.69 5.73
C GLY A 54 6.09 15.20 4.82
N ASN A 55 5.85 15.26 3.52
CA ASN A 55 6.90 15.64 2.57
C ASN A 55 6.47 16.97 1.92
N VAL A 56 6.28 17.98 2.75
CA VAL A 56 6.26 19.38 2.30
C VAL A 56 7.72 19.79 2.30
N ASN A 57 8.28 20.01 1.11
CA ASN A 57 9.59 20.62 0.99
C ASN A 57 9.54 22.01 1.66
N PRO A 58 10.41 22.32 2.63
CA PRO A 58 10.44 23.63 3.28
C PRO A 58 10.84 24.79 2.34
N GLU A 59 11.11 24.47 1.06
CA GLU A 59 11.55 25.42 0.04
C GLU A 59 10.40 25.90 -0.88
N ASP A 60 9.18 25.37 -0.73
CA ASP A 60 8.00 25.74 -1.54
C ASP A 60 7.07 26.75 -0.84
N ARG A 61 7.64 27.60 0.04
CA ARG A 61 6.89 28.61 0.82
C ARG A 61 7.13 30.03 0.32
#